data_AF-A0A2D6NDV2-F1
#
_entry.id   AF-A0A2D6NDV2-F1
#
_cell.length_a   1.000
_cell.length_b   1.000
_cell.length_c   1.000
_cell.angle_alpha   90.00
_cell.angle_beta   90.00
_cell.angle_gamma   90.00
#
_symmetry.space_group_name_H-M   'P 1'
#
loop_
_entity.id
_entity.type
_entity.pdbx_description
1 polymer ?
#
loop_
_entity_poly.entity_id
_entity_poly.type
_entity_poly.pdbx_seq_one_letter_code
_entity_poly.pdbx_strand_id
1 'polypeptide(L)'
;KEKIKKLVDLQVNNLTISIWAGDRETYRKTHPNKTEKTFDKIKENLLFLKKIKTNTKIVLANVLSNINYEQVEEMVSFGEIIGADEVYFTFIDPIKGATDKLLLNEKERKELHKSLLKIKNRKTRIKIDTIENIIRRIANPKAIKGHYDSNMLPGMKCYVGILFARIMANGDIAPCCRAVNNITGNLNNQNFKEIWNGALQKEFRRNGLKMNKEFTDKIGCYKTCDNWWENEKYNKK
;
A
#
# COMPACT_ATOMS: atom_id res chain seq x y z
N LYS A 1 24.06 4.89 -12.31
CA LYS A 1 23.32 6.06 -12.83
C LYS A 1 22.70 5.80 -14.20
N GLU A 2 23.32 4.98 -15.07
CA GLU A 2 22.75 4.59 -16.38
C GLU A 2 21.32 4.03 -16.33
N LYS A 3 21.01 3.16 -15.36
CA LYS A 3 19.61 2.69 -15.17
C LYS A 3 18.62 3.83 -14.92
N ILE A 4 19.05 4.92 -14.26
CA ILE A 4 18.20 6.07 -13.97
C ILE A 4 17.97 6.88 -15.24
N LYS A 5 19.01 7.11 -16.05
CA LYS A 5 18.86 7.76 -17.36
C LYS A 5 17.89 6.98 -18.24
N LYS A 6 18.08 5.65 -18.33
CA LYS A 6 17.16 4.77 -19.05
C LYS A 6 15.71 4.88 -18.57
N LEU A 7 15.46 5.04 -17.26
CA LEU A 7 14.10 5.26 -16.74
C LEU A 7 13.50 6.59 -17.22
N VAL A 8 14.32 7.65 -17.29
CA VAL A 8 13.90 8.96 -17.82
C VAL A 8 13.65 8.88 -19.33
N ASP A 9 14.51 8.19 -20.08
CA ASP A 9 14.37 7.99 -21.52
C ASP A 9 13.10 7.20 -21.87
N LEU A 10 12.72 6.25 -21.01
CA LEU A 10 11.47 5.50 -21.11
C LEU A 10 10.23 6.32 -20.69
N GLN A 11 10.41 7.58 -20.27
CA GLN A 11 9.34 8.49 -19.86
C GLN A 11 8.45 7.91 -18.75
N VAL A 12 9.04 7.19 -17.80
CA VAL A 12 8.30 6.62 -16.67
C VAL A 12 7.58 7.74 -15.91
N ASN A 13 6.24 7.67 -15.87
CA ASN A 13 5.43 8.73 -15.26
C ASN A 13 5.51 8.71 -13.73
N ASN A 14 5.56 7.53 -13.11
CA ASN A 14 5.55 7.36 -11.67
C ASN A 14 6.60 6.34 -11.24
N LEU A 15 7.43 6.71 -10.27
CA LEU A 15 8.37 5.83 -9.59
C LEU A 15 8.01 5.77 -8.11
N THR A 16 7.45 4.64 -7.68
CA THR A 16 7.14 4.38 -6.27
C THR A 16 8.27 3.57 -5.63
N ILE A 17 8.83 4.07 -4.54
CA ILE A 17 9.97 3.46 -3.83
C ILE A 17 9.53 3.09 -2.41
N SER A 18 9.60 1.80 -2.08
CA SER A 18 9.45 1.33 -0.70
C SER A 18 10.69 1.71 0.12
N ILE A 19 10.53 2.61 1.10
CA ILE A 19 11.64 3.07 1.95
C ILE A 19 11.47 2.69 3.43
N TRP A 20 10.26 2.78 3.98
CA TRP A 20 9.88 2.35 5.34
C TRP A 20 10.74 2.91 6.48
N ALA A 21 11.45 4.02 6.22
CA ALA A 21 12.44 4.59 7.14
C ALA A 21 12.69 6.07 6.81
N GLY A 22 12.92 6.87 7.86
CA GLY A 22 13.42 8.24 7.75
C GLY A 22 14.95 8.31 7.78
N ASP A 23 15.61 7.27 8.29
CA ASP A 23 17.06 7.19 8.41
C ASP A 23 17.66 5.82 8.04
N ARG A 24 19.00 5.77 8.11
CA ARG A 24 19.82 4.59 7.77
C ARG A 24 19.58 3.41 8.70
N GLU A 25 19.43 3.67 10.00
CA GLU A 25 19.34 2.63 11.03
C GLU A 25 18.00 1.91 10.90
N THR A 26 16.91 2.66 10.79
CA THR A 26 15.55 2.15 10.59
C THR A 26 15.42 1.45 9.25
N TYR A 27 16.08 1.95 8.19
CA TYR A 27 16.11 1.25 6.90
C TYR A 27 16.75 -0.13 7.03
N ARG A 28 17.89 -0.24 7.72
CA ARG A 28 18.56 -1.52 7.98
C ARG A 28 17.69 -2.48 8.81
N LYS A 29 16.99 -1.96 9.83
CA LYS A 29 16.07 -2.77 10.66
C LYS A 29 14.87 -3.30 9.88
N THR A 30 14.34 -2.53 8.94
CA THR A 30 13.14 -2.87 8.16
C THR A 30 13.43 -3.64 6.87
N HIS A 31 14.67 -3.59 6.37
CA HIS A 31 15.10 -4.27 5.15
C HIS A 31 16.23 -5.27 5.45
N PRO A 32 15.90 -6.50 5.89
CA PRO A 32 16.88 -7.55 6.12
C PRO A 32 17.79 -7.73 4.89
N ASN A 33 19.06 -8.04 5.14
CA ASN A 33 20.11 -8.18 4.12
C ASN A 33 20.50 -6.88 3.39
N LYS A 34 20.03 -5.72 3.85
CA LYS A 34 20.50 -4.40 3.40
C LYS A 34 21.36 -3.74 4.46
N THR A 35 22.17 -2.80 4.01
CA THR A 35 23.08 -2.01 4.85
C THR A 35 22.66 -0.55 4.83
N GLU A 36 23.17 0.22 5.78
CA GLU A 36 23.01 1.68 5.82
C GLU A 36 23.49 2.35 4.52
N LYS A 37 24.57 1.82 3.92
CA LYS A 37 25.07 2.26 2.60
C LYS A 37 24.03 2.10 1.49
N THR A 38 23.09 1.16 1.64
CA THR A 38 21.98 1.00 0.67
C THR A 38 21.03 2.19 0.73
N PHE A 39 20.70 2.67 1.94
CA PHE A 39 19.87 3.86 2.13
C PHE A 39 20.54 5.11 1.52
N ASP A 40 21.83 5.29 1.77
CA ASP A 40 22.61 6.39 1.18
C ASP A 40 22.60 6.34 -0.35
N LYS A 41 22.81 5.16 -0.92
CA LYS A 41 22.76 4.96 -2.37
C LYS A 41 21.38 5.28 -2.95
N ILE A 42 20.30 4.95 -2.23
CA ILE A 42 18.93 5.31 -2.63
C ILE A 42 18.79 6.84 -2.63
N LYS A 43 19.17 7.51 -1.53
CA LYS A 43 19.14 8.98 -1.42
C LYS A 43 19.91 9.65 -2.57
N GLU A 44 21.15 9.23 -2.82
CA GLU A 44 21.97 9.74 -3.92
C GLU A 44 21.35 9.52 -5.30
N ASN A 45 20.66 8.40 -5.50
CA ASN A 45 20.00 8.10 -6.76
C ASN A 45 18.75 8.97 -6.97
N LEU A 46 17.95 9.19 -5.94
CA LEU A 46 16.78 10.05 -6.00
C LEU A 46 17.17 11.52 -6.20
N LEU A 47 18.19 12.00 -5.48
CA LEU A 47 18.73 13.35 -5.70
C LEU A 47 19.28 13.52 -7.12
N PHE A 48 19.96 12.51 -7.66
CA PHE A 48 20.40 12.53 -9.05
C PHE A 48 19.21 12.55 -10.04
N LEU A 49 18.16 11.76 -9.78
CA LEU A 49 16.95 11.74 -10.61
C LEU A 49 16.28 13.12 -10.66
N LYS A 50 16.19 13.85 -9.53
CA LYS A 50 15.68 15.22 -9.51
C LYS A 50 16.58 16.21 -10.28
N LYS A 51 17.90 16.01 -10.26
CA LYS A 51 18.86 16.88 -10.98
C LYS A 51 18.74 16.79 -12.50
N ILE A 52 18.47 15.60 -13.04
CA ILE A 52 18.40 15.39 -14.51
C ILE A 52 17.07 15.81 -15.14
N LYS A 53 16.29 16.66 -14.45
CA LYS A 53 15.00 17.25 -14.89
C LYS A 53 14.10 16.24 -15.62
N THR A 54 13.33 15.49 -14.85
CA THR A 54 12.33 14.54 -15.36
C THR A 54 10.91 14.93 -14.94
N ASN A 55 9.92 14.49 -15.72
CA ASN A 55 8.49 14.51 -15.35
C ASN A 55 8.07 13.29 -14.51
N THR A 56 9.01 12.41 -14.16
CA THR A 56 8.74 11.26 -13.28
C THR A 56 8.36 11.73 -11.89
N LYS A 57 7.12 11.44 -11.48
CA LYS A 57 6.65 11.62 -10.11
C LYS A 57 7.36 10.61 -9.19
N ILE A 58 7.95 11.08 -8.10
CA ILE A 58 8.59 10.26 -7.07
C ILE A 58 7.65 10.11 -5.89
N VAL A 59 7.28 8.85 -5.60
CA VAL A 59 6.42 8.49 -4.47
C VAL A 59 7.21 7.63 -3.48
N LEU A 60 7.29 8.03 -2.22
CA LEU A 60 7.89 7.23 -1.16
C LEU A 60 6.81 6.45 -0.43
N ALA A 61 6.84 5.12 -0.55
CA ALA A 61 5.90 4.22 0.10
C ALA A 61 6.49 3.70 1.42
N ASN A 62 5.71 3.79 2.50
CA ASN A 62 6.12 3.40 3.84
C ASN A 62 5.08 2.43 4.45
N VAL A 63 5.52 1.21 4.80
CA VAL A 63 4.71 0.29 5.58
C VAL A 63 5.08 0.45 7.05
N LEU A 64 4.09 0.78 7.88
CA LEU A 64 4.22 1.02 9.31
C LEU A 64 4.08 -0.28 10.10
N SER A 65 4.97 -0.47 11.06
CA SER A 65 5.01 -1.59 12.01
C SER A 65 5.57 -1.13 13.36
N ASN A 66 5.61 -2.04 14.34
CA ASN A 66 6.29 -1.79 15.62
C ASN A 66 7.79 -1.49 15.51
N ILE A 67 8.42 -1.73 14.35
CA ILE A 67 9.85 -1.47 14.13
C ILE A 67 10.12 0.01 13.79
N ASN A 68 9.18 0.69 13.12
CA ASN A 68 9.45 1.98 12.48
C ASN A 68 8.41 3.07 12.73
N TYR A 69 7.36 2.81 13.52
CA TYR A 69 6.27 3.77 13.74
C TYR A 69 6.76 5.10 14.32
N GLU A 70 7.81 5.08 15.14
CA GLU A 70 8.40 6.27 15.76
C GLU A 70 8.98 7.23 14.71
N GLN A 71 9.36 6.72 13.53
CA GLN A 71 10.02 7.47 12.46
C GLN A 71 9.07 8.11 11.45
N VAL A 72 7.76 8.08 11.70
CA VAL A 72 6.76 8.53 10.72
C VAL A 72 6.96 10.00 10.33
N GLU A 73 7.40 10.86 11.26
CA GLU A 73 7.67 12.28 10.98
C GLU A 73 8.96 12.45 10.15
N GLU A 74 9.98 11.63 10.43
CA GLU A 74 11.27 11.58 9.72
C GLU A 74 11.10 11.04 8.29
N MET A 75 10.17 10.10 8.07
CA MET A 75 9.83 9.62 6.72
C MET A 75 9.27 10.75 5.84
N VAL A 76 8.47 11.66 6.42
CA VAL A 76 7.99 12.86 5.74
C VAL A 76 9.16 13.83 5.47
N SER A 77 9.99 14.08 6.47
CA SER A 77 11.18 14.94 6.34
C SER A 77 12.15 14.41 5.28
N PHE A 78 12.33 13.09 5.18
CA PHE A 78 13.15 12.46 4.14
C PHE A 78 12.55 12.69 2.74
N GLY A 79 11.23 12.62 2.60
CA GLY A 79 10.52 13.00 1.39
C GLY A 79 10.79 14.45 0.98
N GLU A 80 10.81 15.38 1.92
CA GLU A 80 11.16 16.79 1.65
C GLU A 80 12.62 16.94 1.21
N ILE A 81 13.55 16.26 1.90
CA ILE A 81 14.99 16.30 1.58
C ILE A 81 15.26 15.83 0.15
N ILE A 82 14.59 14.76 -0.30
CA ILE A 82 14.82 14.22 -1.65
C ILE A 82 13.99 14.94 -2.72
N GLY A 83 13.09 15.84 -2.33
CA GLY A 83 12.17 16.50 -3.26
C GLY A 83 11.15 15.53 -3.86
N ALA A 84 10.64 14.62 -3.04
CA ALA A 84 9.55 13.70 -3.40
C ALA A 84 8.29 14.50 -3.75
N ASP A 85 7.48 13.96 -4.64
CA ASP A 85 6.17 14.55 -4.94
C ASP A 85 5.13 14.05 -3.94
N GLU A 86 5.29 12.83 -3.42
CA GLU A 86 4.35 12.22 -2.50
C GLU A 86 5.03 11.27 -1.49
N VAL A 87 4.52 11.25 -0.26
CA VAL A 87 4.76 10.22 0.73
C VAL A 87 3.44 9.49 1.00
N TYR A 88 3.48 8.17 0.93
CA TYR A 88 2.37 7.26 1.13
C TYR A 88 2.64 6.36 2.35
N PHE A 89 1.62 6.15 3.17
CA PHE A 89 1.66 5.29 4.34
C PHE A 89 0.64 4.15 4.23
N THR A 90 1.03 2.96 4.68
CA THR A 90 0.10 1.85 4.92
C THR A 90 0.54 1.04 6.13
N PHE A 91 -0.32 0.18 6.64
CA PHE A 91 0.03 -0.73 7.73
C PHE A 91 0.51 -2.08 7.20
N ILE A 92 1.34 -2.76 7.98
CA ILE A 92 1.71 -4.15 7.72
C ILE A 92 0.46 -5.05 7.64
N ASP A 93 0.43 -5.96 6.68
CA ASP A 93 -0.63 -6.99 6.61
C ASP A 93 -0.28 -8.13 7.58
N PRO A 94 -1.11 -8.42 8.59
CA PRO A 94 -0.82 -9.47 9.57
C PRO A 94 -1.10 -10.87 9.00
N ILE A 95 -0.03 -11.63 8.82
CA ILE A 95 -0.05 -13.07 8.53
C ILE A 95 0.31 -13.79 9.84
N LYS A 96 -0.60 -14.63 10.31
CA LYS A 96 -0.46 -15.38 11.57
C LYS A 96 0.84 -16.20 11.56
N GLY A 97 1.66 -16.03 12.60
CA GLY A 97 2.94 -16.72 12.75
C GLY A 97 4.08 -16.19 11.87
N ALA A 98 3.86 -15.13 11.10
CA ALA A 98 4.86 -14.56 10.20
C ALA A 98 5.07 -13.06 10.46
N THR A 99 4.06 -12.23 10.19
CA THR A 99 4.13 -10.76 10.28
C THR A 99 3.22 -10.18 11.38
N ASP A 100 2.40 -10.99 12.04
CA ASP A 100 1.58 -10.58 13.19
C ASP A 100 2.41 -10.06 14.37
N LYS A 101 3.63 -10.56 14.56
CA LYS A 101 4.60 -10.02 15.54
C LYS A 101 5.05 -8.57 15.27
N LEU A 102 4.74 -8.02 14.10
CA LEU A 102 5.07 -6.65 13.69
C LEU A 102 3.93 -5.66 13.97
N LEU A 103 2.81 -6.14 14.52
CA LEU A 103 1.68 -5.29 14.90
C LEU A 103 2.05 -4.37 16.05
N LEU A 104 1.48 -3.16 16.02
CA LEU A 104 1.63 -2.20 17.09
C LEU A 104 0.80 -2.61 18.31
N ASN A 105 1.41 -2.51 19.50
CA ASN A 105 0.69 -2.61 20.77
C ASN A 105 -0.09 -1.31 21.07
N GLU A 106 -0.88 -1.30 22.15
CA GLU A 106 -1.75 -0.15 22.44
C GLU A 106 -1.00 1.16 22.75
N LYS A 107 0.17 1.07 23.39
CA LYS A 107 1.02 2.25 23.66
C LYS A 107 1.54 2.82 22.34
N GLU A 108 2.15 1.97 21.51
CA GLU A 108 2.71 2.34 20.21
C GLU A 108 1.63 2.93 19.28
N ARG A 109 0.42 2.38 19.31
CA ARG A 109 -0.73 2.94 18.56
C ARG A 109 -1.10 4.35 18.98
N LYS A 110 -1.12 4.64 20.28
CA LYS A 110 -1.43 5.98 20.82
C LYS A 110 -0.35 6.98 20.42
N GLU A 111 0.91 6.56 20.49
CA GLU A 111 2.07 7.36 20.05
C GLU A 111 2.02 7.65 18.55
N LEU A 112 1.83 6.63 17.71
CA LEU A 112 1.70 6.79 16.27
C LEU A 112 0.52 7.70 15.90
N HIS A 113 -0.65 7.52 16.55
CA HIS A 113 -1.82 8.37 16.30
C HIS A 113 -1.51 9.84 16.57
N LYS A 114 -0.79 10.15 17.67
CA LYS A 114 -0.34 11.52 17.97
C LYS A 114 0.58 12.07 16.87
N SER A 115 1.56 11.28 16.41
CA SER A 115 2.48 11.71 15.35
C SER A 115 1.76 11.92 14.01
N LEU A 116 0.80 11.07 13.65
CA LEU A 116 0.00 11.23 12.43
C LEU A 116 -0.86 12.51 12.47
N LEU A 117 -1.42 12.87 13.63
CA LEU A 117 -2.16 14.13 13.78
C LEU A 117 -1.26 15.35 13.62
N LYS A 118 0.00 15.29 14.08
CA LYS A 118 0.98 16.36 13.79
C LYS A 118 1.28 16.44 12.30
N ILE A 119 1.51 15.30 11.65
CA ILE A 119 1.79 15.22 10.21
C ILE A 119 0.63 15.81 9.40
N LYS A 120 -0.62 15.49 9.76
CA LYS A 120 -1.82 16.04 9.11
C LYS A 120 -1.83 17.57 9.12
N ASN A 121 -1.34 18.19 10.19
CA ASN A 121 -1.31 19.64 10.36
C ASN A 121 0.04 20.28 9.95
N ARG A 122 1.01 19.48 9.50
CA ARG A 122 2.34 19.96 9.11
C ARG A 122 2.23 20.74 7.80
N LYS A 123 2.75 21.97 7.79
CA LYS A 123 2.97 22.70 6.53
C LYS A 123 4.11 22.01 5.78
N THR A 124 3.79 21.37 4.66
CA THR A 124 4.77 20.67 3.82
C THR A 124 4.53 20.97 2.35
N ARG A 125 5.59 20.84 1.54
CA ARG A 125 5.54 20.99 0.09
C ARG A 125 5.27 19.67 -0.63
N ILE A 126 5.33 18.54 0.08
CA ILE A 126 5.08 17.21 -0.49
C ILE A 126 3.65 16.79 -0.19
N LYS A 127 3.03 16.04 -1.10
CA LYS A 127 1.72 15.44 -0.82
C LYS A 127 1.89 14.31 0.20
N ILE A 128 1.07 14.31 1.24
CA ILE A 128 1.00 13.17 2.19
C ILE A 128 -0.28 12.41 1.88
N ASP A 129 -0.14 11.36 1.08
CA ASP A 129 -1.29 10.58 0.63
C ASP A 129 -1.81 9.70 1.76
N THR A 130 -3.13 9.52 1.79
CA THR A 130 -3.84 8.65 2.74
C THR A 130 -3.69 9.01 4.23
N ILE A 131 -3.31 10.23 4.60
CA ILE A 131 -3.09 10.59 6.01
C ILE A 131 -4.36 10.43 6.86
N GLU A 132 -5.52 10.87 6.39
CA GLU A 132 -6.83 10.69 7.06
C GLU A 132 -7.13 9.21 7.30
N ASN A 133 -6.67 8.36 6.38
CA ASN A 133 -7.01 6.95 6.34
C ASN A 133 -6.20 6.15 7.32
N ILE A 134 -4.91 6.47 7.42
CA ILE A 134 -4.02 5.87 8.40
C ILE A 134 -4.40 6.32 9.81
N ILE A 135 -4.81 7.59 9.99
CA ILE A 135 -5.41 8.07 11.24
C ILE A 135 -6.67 7.28 11.60
N ARG A 136 -7.61 7.11 10.66
CA ARG A 136 -8.82 6.31 10.87
C ARG A 136 -8.49 4.86 11.25
N ARG A 137 -7.61 4.22 10.47
CA ARG A 137 -7.22 2.82 10.65
C ARG A 137 -6.56 2.58 12.01
N ILE A 138 -5.67 3.46 12.46
CA ILE A 138 -5.01 3.30 13.76
C ILE A 138 -5.95 3.57 14.94
N ALA A 139 -6.97 4.42 14.74
CA ALA A 139 -8.00 4.70 15.74
C ALA A 139 -8.98 3.53 15.96
N ASN A 140 -9.11 2.60 15.00
CA ASN A 140 -9.97 1.42 15.16
C ASN A 140 -9.47 0.53 16.31
N PRO A 141 -10.24 0.27 17.39
CA PRO A 141 -9.80 -0.56 18.51
C PRO A 141 -9.26 -1.94 18.11
N LYS A 142 -9.79 -2.54 17.03
CA LYS A 142 -9.35 -3.85 16.52
C LYS A 142 -8.04 -3.81 15.71
N ALA A 143 -7.45 -2.62 15.49
CA ALA A 143 -6.15 -2.47 14.83
C ALA A 143 -4.99 -3.15 15.60
N ILE A 144 -5.14 -3.38 16.92
CA ILE A 144 -4.18 -4.19 17.70
C ILE A 144 -4.08 -5.65 17.21
N LYS A 145 -5.13 -6.14 16.52
CA LYS A 145 -5.15 -7.44 15.84
C LYS A 145 -4.93 -7.32 14.33
N GLY A 146 -4.55 -6.12 13.86
CA GLY A 146 -4.44 -5.75 12.46
C GLY A 146 -5.76 -5.77 11.68
N HIS A 147 -6.90 -5.62 12.37
CA HIS A 147 -8.22 -5.52 11.75
C HIS A 147 -8.58 -4.03 11.54
N TYR A 148 -7.80 -3.34 10.73
CA TYR A 148 -7.83 -1.89 10.51
C TYR A 148 -9.16 -1.36 9.97
N ASP A 149 -9.81 -2.06 9.04
CA ASP A 149 -11.03 -1.59 8.34
C ASP A 149 -12.30 -2.32 8.79
N SER A 150 -12.21 -3.13 9.85
CA SER A 150 -13.28 -4.04 10.31
C SER A 150 -14.61 -3.36 10.70
N ASN A 151 -14.58 -2.08 11.06
CA ASN A 151 -15.76 -1.28 11.40
C ASN A 151 -16.45 -0.65 10.18
N MET A 152 -15.79 -0.58 9.02
CA MET A 152 -16.26 0.18 7.86
C MET A 152 -16.76 -0.70 6.70
N LEU A 153 -16.41 -1.97 6.69
CA LEU A 153 -16.79 -2.89 5.61
C LEU A 153 -18.23 -3.42 5.66
N PRO A 154 -18.89 -3.57 6.84
CA PRO A 154 -20.31 -3.87 6.87
C PRO A 154 -21.10 -2.79 6.11
N GLY A 155 -21.85 -3.19 5.08
CA GLY A 155 -22.69 -2.29 4.26
C GLY A 155 -22.01 -1.70 3.01
N MET A 156 -20.71 -1.93 2.78
CA MET A 156 -20.01 -1.46 1.59
C MET A 156 -19.97 -2.54 0.49
N LYS A 157 -20.55 -2.27 -0.69
CA LYS A 157 -20.41 -3.17 -1.85
C LYS A 157 -18.98 -3.15 -2.38
N CYS A 158 -18.47 -4.30 -2.79
CA CYS A 158 -17.15 -4.41 -3.40
C CYS A 158 -17.22 -4.44 -4.92
N TYR A 159 -16.59 -3.45 -5.56
CA TYR A 159 -16.49 -3.26 -7.01
C TYR A 159 -15.11 -3.67 -7.58
N VAL A 160 -14.18 -4.14 -6.74
CA VAL A 160 -12.80 -4.42 -7.18
C VAL A 160 -12.73 -5.39 -8.36
N GLY A 161 -13.56 -6.44 -8.39
CA GLY A 161 -13.61 -7.38 -9.50
C GLY A 161 -14.14 -6.81 -10.82
N ILE A 162 -14.57 -5.54 -10.83
CA ILE A 162 -15.01 -4.77 -12.00
C ILE A 162 -13.97 -3.70 -12.36
N LEU A 163 -13.24 -3.18 -11.38
CA LEU A 163 -12.33 -2.04 -11.57
C LEU A 163 -10.86 -2.45 -11.68
N PHE A 164 -10.55 -3.70 -11.33
CA PHE A 164 -9.18 -4.16 -11.13
C PHE A 164 -8.99 -5.61 -11.59
N ALA A 165 -7.80 -5.88 -12.13
CA ALA A 165 -7.29 -7.22 -12.40
C ALA A 165 -5.81 -7.27 -12.01
N ARG A 166 -5.41 -8.34 -11.33
CA ARG A 166 -4.01 -8.66 -11.06
C ARG A 166 -3.58 -9.80 -11.97
N ILE A 167 -2.60 -9.52 -12.83
CA ILE A 167 -1.99 -10.52 -13.71
C ILE A 167 -0.64 -10.89 -13.11
N MET A 168 -0.44 -12.18 -12.83
CA MET A 168 0.81 -12.71 -12.29
C MET A 168 1.77 -13.13 -13.42
N ALA A 169 3.06 -13.26 -13.09
CA ALA A 169 4.10 -13.57 -14.08
C ALA A 169 3.90 -14.92 -14.80
N ASN A 170 3.18 -15.85 -14.17
CA ASN A 170 2.80 -17.14 -14.74
C ASN A 170 1.52 -17.08 -15.61
N GLY A 171 0.97 -15.88 -15.84
CA GLY A 171 -0.24 -15.66 -16.63
C GLY A 171 -1.55 -15.73 -15.85
N ASP A 172 -1.53 -16.16 -14.59
CA ASP A 172 -2.74 -16.25 -13.76
C ASP A 172 -3.35 -14.87 -13.49
N ILE A 173 -4.68 -14.80 -13.53
CA ILE A 173 -5.44 -13.60 -13.24
C ILE A 173 -6.22 -13.77 -11.93
N ALA A 174 -6.05 -12.81 -11.02
CA ALA A 174 -6.83 -12.68 -9.81
C ALA A 174 -7.60 -11.34 -9.79
N PRO A 175 -8.83 -11.30 -9.25
CA PRO A 175 -9.69 -10.12 -9.29
C PRO A 175 -9.43 -9.11 -8.14
N CYS A 176 -8.51 -9.40 -7.21
CA CYS A 176 -8.19 -8.53 -6.07
C CYS A 176 -6.80 -8.85 -5.52
N CYS A 177 -6.10 -7.83 -4.98
CA CYS A 177 -4.79 -7.99 -4.33
C CYS A 177 -4.78 -8.98 -3.16
N ARG A 178 -5.90 -9.13 -2.44
CA ARG A 178 -6.05 -10.09 -1.32
C ARG A 178 -6.61 -11.44 -1.76
N ALA A 179 -7.26 -11.48 -2.92
CA ALA A 179 -7.84 -12.70 -3.49
C ALA A 179 -6.89 -13.37 -4.49
N VAL A 180 -5.58 -13.36 -4.20
CA VAL A 180 -4.54 -13.92 -5.10
C VAL A 180 -4.72 -15.40 -5.37
N ASN A 181 -5.38 -16.13 -4.47
CA ASN A 181 -5.68 -17.55 -4.62
C ASN A 181 -7.03 -17.80 -5.32
N ASN A 182 -7.77 -16.75 -5.67
CA ASN A 182 -9.03 -16.83 -6.41
C ASN A 182 -8.76 -16.58 -7.90
N ILE A 183 -8.06 -17.52 -8.53
CA ILE A 183 -7.71 -17.43 -9.95
C ILE A 183 -8.98 -17.51 -10.79
N THR A 184 -9.19 -16.54 -11.67
CA THR A 184 -10.34 -16.49 -12.57
C THR A 184 -10.02 -16.91 -13.99
N GLY A 185 -8.73 -17.03 -14.33
CA GLY A 185 -8.23 -17.59 -15.59
C GLY A 185 -6.71 -17.43 -15.74
N ASN A 186 -6.15 -17.89 -16.85
CA ASN A 186 -4.73 -17.77 -17.17
C ASN A 186 -4.54 -17.35 -18.64
N LEU A 187 -3.74 -16.30 -18.87
CA LEU A 187 -3.51 -15.69 -20.19
C LEU A 187 -2.77 -16.58 -21.18
N ASN A 188 -2.10 -17.63 -20.72
CA ASN A 188 -1.47 -18.62 -21.61
C ASN A 188 -2.50 -19.55 -22.26
N ASN A 189 -3.73 -19.62 -21.71
CA ASN A 189 -4.76 -20.56 -22.13
C ASN A 189 -6.00 -19.87 -22.75
N GLN A 190 -6.29 -18.64 -22.33
CA GLN A 190 -7.50 -17.89 -22.71
C GLN A 190 -7.18 -16.41 -22.87
N ASN A 191 -7.90 -15.71 -23.75
CA ASN A 191 -7.69 -14.27 -23.86
C ASN A 191 -8.32 -13.51 -22.68
N PHE A 192 -7.82 -12.29 -22.42
CA PHE A 192 -8.29 -11.51 -21.27
C PHE A 192 -9.80 -11.25 -21.30
N LYS A 193 -10.38 -11.02 -22.49
CA LYS A 193 -11.82 -10.73 -22.62
C LYS A 193 -12.69 -11.91 -22.22
N GLU A 194 -12.28 -13.13 -22.55
CA GLU A 194 -12.94 -14.37 -22.13
C GLU A 194 -12.86 -14.53 -20.62
N ILE A 195 -11.68 -14.41 -20.03
CA ILE A 195 -11.47 -14.52 -18.58
C ILE A 195 -12.31 -13.47 -17.84
N TRP A 196 -12.23 -12.22 -18.30
CA TRP A 196 -12.92 -11.08 -17.68
C TRP A 196 -14.45 -11.20 -17.74
N ASN A 197 -14.99 -11.91 -18.73
CA ASN A 197 -16.42 -12.18 -18.87
C ASN A 197 -16.82 -13.61 -18.47
N GLY A 198 -15.86 -14.39 -17.95
CA GLY A 198 -16.02 -15.77 -17.56
C GLY A 198 -16.85 -15.96 -16.30
N ALA A 199 -17.28 -17.20 -16.06
CA ALA A 199 -18.13 -17.56 -14.93
C ALA A 199 -17.49 -17.23 -13.57
N LEU A 200 -16.21 -17.57 -13.39
CA LEU A 200 -15.46 -17.32 -12.15
C LEU A 200 -15.34 -15.83 -11.82
N GLN A 201 -15.01 -15.00 -12.83
CA GLN A 201 -14.93 -13.54 -12.63
C GLN A 201 -16.31 -12.95 -12.31
N LYS A 202 -17.38 -13.40 -12.99
CA LYS A 202 -18.76 -12.99 -12.71
C LYS A 202 -19.22 -13.40 -11.31
N GLU A 203 -18.83 -14.60 -10.86
CA GLU A 203 -19.11 -15.09 -9.51
C GLU A 203 -18.42 -14.22 -8.45
N PHE A 204 -17.13 -13.94 -8.62
CA PHE A 204 -16.39 -13.03 -7.74
C PHE A 204 -17.09 -11.67 -7.60
N ARG A 205 -17.53 -11.08 -8.73
CA ARG A 205 -18.28 -9.82 -8.73
C ARG A 205 -19.59 -9.93 -7.96
N ARG A 206 -20.38 -10.99 -8.17
CA ARG A 206 -21.64 -11.20 -7.45
C ARG A 206 -21.41 -11.32 -5.94
N ASN A 207 -20.39 -12.07 -5.53
CA ASN A 207 -20.05 -12.25 -4.11
C ASN A 207 -19.55 -10.95 -3.48
N GLY A 208 -18.74 -10.17 -4.20
CA GLY A 208 -18.27 -8.84 -3.76
C GLY A 208 -19.40 -7.81 -3.64
N LEU A 209 -20.33 -7.76 -4.59
CA LEU A 209 -21.47 -6.83 -4.55
C LEU A 209 -22.47 -7.16 -3.43
N LYS A 210 -22.62 -8.44 -3.09
CA LYS A 210 -23.47 -8.90 -1.98
C LYS A 210 -22.76 -8.89 -0.63
N MET A 211 -21.44 -8.69 -0.61
CA MET A 211 -20.59 -8.92 0.56
C MET A 211 -20.91 -10.25 1.23
N ASN A 212 -20.93 -11.34 0.44
CA ASN A 212 -21.21 -12.67 0.94
C ASN A 212 -20.19 -13.03 2.04
N LYS A 213 -20.69 -13.38 3.24
CA LYS A 213 -19.88 -13.57 4.44
C LYS A 213 -18.77 -14.60 4.25
N GLU A 214 -19.12 -15.81 3.80
CA GLU A 214 -18.17 -16.92 3.60
C GLU A 214 -17.03 -16.52 2.63
N PHE A 215 -17.40 -15.89 1.52
CA PHE A 215 -16.46 -15.39 0.54
C PHE A 215 -15.54 -14.30 1.11
N THR A 216 -16.11 -13.32 1.82
CA THR A 216 -15.33 -12.23 2.43
C THR A 216 -14.44 -12.69 3.57
N ASP A 217 -14.84 -13.71 4.33
CA ASP A 217 -14.06 -14.32 5.39
C ASP A 217 -12.85 -15.07 4.83
N LYS A 218 -13.05 -15.83 3.74
CA LYS A 218 -11.98 -16.55 3.03
C LYS A 218 -10.89 -15.62 2.48
N ILE A 219 -11.28 -14.46 1.96
CA ILE A 219 -10.34 -13.44 1.43
C ILE A 219 -9.74 -12.59 2.57
N GLY A 220 -10.35 -12.61 3.76
CA GLY A 220 -9.95 -11.76 4.88
C GLY A 220 -10.26 -10.28 4.63
N CYS A 221 -11.34 -9.98 3.91
CA CYS A 221 -11.75 -8.62 3.58
C CYS A 221 -11.92 -7.76 4.84
N TYR A 222 -12.50 -8.33 5.90
CA TYR A 222 -12.76 -7.61 7.16
C TYR A 222 -11.52 -7.23 7.98
N LYS A 223 -10.32 -7.66 7.57
CA LYS A 223 -9.07 -7.23 8.21
C LYS A 223 -8.66 -5.85 7.70
N THR A 224 -8.40 -5.76 6.39
CA THR A 224 -7.96 -4.56 5.69
C THR A 224 -8.41 -4.64 4.24
N CYS A 225 -8.78 -3.51 3.66
CA CYS A 225 -9.16 -3.41 2.25
C CYS A 225 -8.22 -2.45 1.51
N ASP A 226 -7.44 -2.98 0.56
CA ASP A 226 -6.51 -2.18 -0.24
C ASP A 226 -7.23 -1.24 -1.22
N ASN A 227 -8.48 -1.56 -1.58
CA ASN A 227 -9.29 -0.85 -2.58
C ASN A 227 -10.48 -0.13 -1.93
N TRP A 228 -10.34 0.31 -0.68
CA TRP A 228 -11.44 0.92 0.06
C TRP A 228 -11.91 2.23 -0.60
N TRP A 229 -11.00 3.06 -1.10
CA TRP A 229 -11.31 4.37 -1.73
C TRP A 229 -12.13 4.21 -3.00
N GLU A 230 -11.71 3.25 -3.83
CA GLU A 230 -12.40 2.90 -5.06
C GLU A 230 -13.81 2.46 -4.71
N ASN A 231 -13.95 1.50 -3.78
CA ASN A 231 -15.27 1.05 -3.35
C ASN A 231 -16.11 2.20 -2.76
N GLU A 232 -15.57 3.02 -1.87
CA GLU A 232 -16.28 4.14 -1.26
C GLU A 232 -16.84 5.10 -2.32
N LYS A 233 -16.04 5.44 -3.34
CA LYS A 233 -16.44 6.30 -4.45
C LYS A 233 -17.66 5.78 -5.22
N TYR A 234 -17.74 4.46 -5.42
CA TYR A 234 -18.88 3.83 -6.14
C TYR A 234 -20.06 3.48 -5.23
N ASN A 235 -19.89 3.49 -3.89
CA ASN A 235 -21.00 3.32 -2.95
C ASN A 235 -21.69 4.65 -2.60
N LYS A 236 -21.04 5.81 -2.85
CA LYS A 236 -21.62 7.16 -2.67
C LYS A 236 -22.49 7.62 -3.86
N LYS A 237 -22.63 6.81 -4.90
CA LYS A 237 -23.47 7.04 -6.08
C LYS A 237 -24.68 6.12 -6.05
#